data_AF-A0A2N2QZG3-F1
#
_entry.id   AF-A0A2N2QZG3-F1
#
_cell.length_a   1.000
_cell.length_b   1.000
_cell.length_c   1.000
_cell.angle_alpha   90.00
_cell.angle_beta   90.00
_cell.angle_gamma   90.00
#
_symmetry.space_group_name_H-M   'P 1'
#
loop_
_entity.id
_entity.type
_entity.pdbx_description
1 polymer ?
#
loop_
_entity_poly.entity_id
_entity_poly.type
_entity_poly.pdbx_seq_one_letter_code
_entity_poly.pdbx_strand_id
1 'polypeptide(L)'
;MSHPGRGPILLSRYLALAWVGLVVYASLHPFAGWRDTGVSPIAFLEGGWPRYWTVFDLAANVAVYLPLGFFLTLALSSLPWRFSAPILAVLLTCGVSFGLETVQTWLPSRVPSNLDLVCNTLGGLFGALWAQHVGPRVFARLAALEHRLIAPIPHAELGLTLLGLWLFVPLSPETLLFGAGDLRQVLGLTGALPFAAESFVMIEATITAFNVVAVGLIVRMLCARLLFAYLIVPLFLLLCLIISTVSAAVLVSPADSLAWLTPGAKLGLAVGSGVLAVVVALPTTPRLIITALTLMAGTVLVNLAPPNPYSEAALAVWRQGHFLNFNGLTRLVASLWPFLTIPFLLLTTRRN
;
A
#
# COMPACT_ATOMS: atom_id res chain seq x y z
N MET A 1 -15.53 10.93 -20.66
CA MET A 1 -15.39 9.90 -21.70
C MET A 1 -13.94 9.47 -21.73
N SER A 2 -13.60 8.35 -21.11
CA SER A 2 -12.25 7.76 -21.22
C SER A 2 -12.12 7.13 -22.61
N HIS A 3 -11.08 7.50 -23.36
CA HIS A 3 -10.77 6.83 -24.63
C HIS A 3 -10.48 5.34 -24.36
N PRO A 4 -11.04 4.40 -25.15
CA PRO A 4 -11.01 2.95 -24.89
C PRO A 4 -9.63 2.27 -24.96
N GLY A 5 -8.54 3.02 -24.85
CA GLY A 5 -7.17 2.49 -24.76
C GLY A 5 -6.23 3.23 -23.79
N ARG A 6 -6.71 4.26 -23.07
CA ARG A 6 -5.86 5.03 -22.14
C ARG A 6 -5.91 4.56 -20.69
N GLY A 7 -6.96 3.85 -20.27
CA GLY A 7 -7.16 3.42 -18.88
C GLY A 7 -5.97 2.62 -18.31
N PRO A 8 -5.55 1.52 -18.97
CA PRO A 8 -4.42 0.71 -18.51
C PRO A 8 -3.09 1.48 -18.42
N ILE A 9 -2.85 2.46 -19.31
CA ILE A 9 -1.67 3.33 -19.27
C ILE A 9 -1.75 4.29 -18.07
N LEU A 10 -2.92 4.87 -17.83
CA LEU A 10 -3.15 5.79 -16.70
C LEU A 10 -3.01 5.08 -15.36
N LEU A 11 -3.57 3.87 -15.24
CA LEU A 11 -3.38 3.00 -14.07
C LEU A 11 -1.90 2.71 -13.85
N SER A 12 -1.16 2.35 -14.90
CA SER A 12 0.28 2.10 -14.81
C SER A 12 1.05 3.35 -14.34
N ARG A 13 0.65 4.55 -14.76
CA ARG A 13 1.23 5.82 -14.28
C ARG A 13 0.96 6.05 -12.80
N TYR A 14 -0.27 5.85 -12.34
CA TYR A 14 -0.62 6.00 -10.93
C TYR A 14 0.09 4.98 -10.05
N LEU A 15 0.18 3.72 -10.49
CA LEU A 15 0.95 2.68 -9.80
C LEU A 15 2.45 3.01 -9.77
N ALA A 16 3.04 3.48 -10.88
CA ALA A 16 4.44 3.90 -10.90
C ALA A 16 4.69 5.05 -9.92
N LEU A 17 3.85 6.09 -9.92
CA LEU A 17 3.98 7.23 -9.01
C LEU A 17 3.81 6.82 -7.54
N ALA A 18 2.80 6.01 -7.24
CA ALA A 18 2.59 5.47 -5.90
C ALA A 18 3.81 4.65 -5.45
N TRP A 19 4.33 3.78 -6.31
CA TRP A 19 5.49 2.94 -6.01
C TRP A 19 6.77 3.74 -5.81
N VAL A 20 7.01 4.78 -6.62
CA VAL A 20 8.12 5.74 -6.38
C VAL A 20 7.98 6.37 -5.00
N GLY A 21 6.78 6.85 -4.64
CA GLY A 21 6.53 7.41 -3.31
C GLY A 21 6.83 6.43 -2.19
N LEU A 22 6.44 5.16 -2.33
CA LEU A 22 6.74 4.11 -1.37
C LEU A 22 8.26 3.86 -1.24
N VAL A 23 8.97 3.75 -2.37
CA VAL A 23 10.43 3.53 -2.41
C VAL A 23 11.17 4.70 -1.77
N VAL A 24 10.81 5.94 -2.12
CA VAL A 24 11.41 7.15 -1.53
C VAL A 24 11.21 7.17 -0.02
N TYR A 25 9.98 6.92 0.44
CA TYR A 25 9.70 6.92 1.86
C TYR A 25 10.48 5.84 2.61
N ALA A 26 10.44 4.59 2.13
CA ALA A 26 11.13 3.48 2.77
C ALA A 26 12.65 3.70 2.83
N SER A 27 13.23 4.35 1.81
CA SER A 27 14.67 4.61 1.72
C SER A 27 15.14 5.70 2.68
N LEU A 28 14.29 6.70 2.95
CA LEU A 28 14.63 7.89 3.75
C LEU A 28 14.07 7.85 5.19
N HIS A 29 13.16 6.92 5.49
CA HIS A 29 12.69 6.68 6.86
C HIS A 29 13.88 6.35 7.79
N PRO A 30 13.96 6.91 9.02
CA PRO A 30 12.90 7.64 9.76
C PRO A 30 12.85 9.16 9.54
N PHE A 31 13.55 9.72 8.54
CA PHE A 31 13.63 11.17 8.31
C PHE A 31 14.18 11.97 9.50
N ALA A 32 15.02 11.36 10.33
CA ALA A 32 15.57 11.97 11.55
C ALA A 32 17.09 11.83 11.62
N GLY A 33 17.72 12.75 12.36
CA GLY A 33 19.16 12.70 12.64
C GLY A 33 20.06 13.11 11.47
N TRP A 34 19.52 13.79 10.46
CA TRP A 34 20.29 14.26 9.29
C TRP A 34 21.52 15.06 9.72
N ARG A 35 22.69 14.71 9.17
CA ARG A 35 23.96 15.38 9.48
C ARG A 35 24.83 15.45 8.24
N ASP A 36 25.52 16.57 8.09
CA ASP A 36 26.61 16.67 7.14
C ASP A 36 27.86 16.01 7.73
N THR A 37 28.45 15.09 6.97
CA THR A 37 29.67 14.37 7.35
C THR A 37 30.90 14.90 6.61
N GLY A 38 30.74 15.87 5.70
CA GLY A 38 31.80 16.39 4.83
C GLY A 38 32.21 15.43 3.71
N VAL A 39 31.52 14.29 3.57
CA VAL A 39 31.75 13.30 2.52
C VAL A 39 31.01 13.73 1.25
N SER A 40 31.66 13.54 0.09
CA SER A 40 31.02 13.80 -1.20
C SER A 40 29.73 12.96 -1.34
N PRO A 41 28.59 13.55 -1.78
CA PRO A 41 27.33 12.83 -1.93
C PRO A 41 27.37 11.66 -2.93
N ILE A 42 28.39 11.61 -3.79
CA ILE A 42 28.60 10.57 -4.79
C ILE A 42 29.80 9.67 -4.48
N ALA A 43 30.42 9.81 -3.30
CA ALA A 43 31.61 9.03 -2.92
C ALA A 43 31.38 7.51 -2.97
N PHE A 44 30.15 7.07 -2.78
CA PHE A 44 29.77 5.66 -2.83
C PHE A 44 29.98 5.00 -4.20
N LEU A 45 29.98 5.79 -5.29
CA LEU A 45 30.25 5.27 -6.64
C LEU A 45 31.67 4.73 -6.78
N GLU A 46 32.62 5.41 -6.14
CA GLU A 46 34.05 5.07 -6.13
C GLU A 46 34.41 4.12 -4.98
N GLY A 47 33.44 3.84 -4.09
CA GLY A 47 33.59 2.92 -2.98
C GLY A 47 33.85 1.49 -3.44
N GLY A 48 34.70 0.77 -2.70
CA GLY A 48 34.89 -0.67 -2.89
C GLY A 48 33.63 -1.47 -2.54
N TRP A 49 33.68 -2.78 -2.80
CA TRP A 49 32.57 -3.68 -2.48
C TRP A 49 32.19 -3.59 -0.99
N PRO A 50 30.90 -3.42 -0.63
CA PRO A 50 30.47 -3.31 0.76
C PRO A 50 30.91 -4.51 1.60
N ARG A 51 31.39 -4.27 2.82
CA ARG A 51 31.92 -5.34 3.69
C ARG A 51 30.82 -6.20 4.33
N TYR A 52 29.63 -5.63 4.51
CA TYR A 52 28.48 -6.29 5.14
C TYR A 52 27.33 -6.31 4.13
N TRP A 53 27.07 -7.47 3.55
CA TRP A 53 25.95 -7.69 2.62
C TRP A 53 25.43 -9.12 2.80
N THR A 54 24.14 -9.31 2.58
CA THR A 54 23.54 -10.65 2.50
C THR A 54 22.88 -10.85 1.15
N VAL A 55 22.75 -12.11 0.71
CA VAL A 55 21.99 -12.44 -0.51
C VAL A 55 20.53 -11.96 -0.40
N PHE A 56 19.97 -11.97 0.81
CA PHE A 56 18.64 -11.46 1.09
C PHE A 56 18.53 -9.96 0.77
N ASP A 57 19.50 -9.13 1.18
CA ASP A 57 19.48 -7.68 0.92
C ASP A 57 19.51 -7.39 -0.59
N LEU A 58 20.38 -8.09 -1.32
CA LEU A 58 20.49 -7.96 -2.78
C LEU A 58 19.19 -8.38 -3.47
N ALA A 59 18.62 -9.51 -3.06
CA ALA A 59 17.36 -10.01 -3.60
C ALA A 59 16.19 -9.07 -3.27
N ALA A 60 16.16 -8.51 -2.06
CA ALA A 60 15.14 -7.55 -1.63
C ALA A 60 15.22 -6.26 -2.44
N ASN A 61 16.42 -5.71 -2.66
CA ASN A 61 16.64 -4.54 -3.50
C ASN A 61 16.14 -4.75 -4.94
N VAL A 62 16.50 -5.88 -5.55
CA VAL A 62 15.98 -6.27 -6.88
C VAL A 62 14.44 -6.38 -6.85
N ALA A 63 13.87 -7.07 -5.85
CA ALA A 63 12.43 -7.30 -5.74
C ALA A 63 11.63 -6.01 -5.52
N VAL A 64 12.14 -5.04 -4.76
CA VAL A 64 11.49 -3.75 -4.48
C VAL A 64 11.44 -2.87 -5.73
N TYR A 65 12.51 -2.86 -6.54
CA TYR A 65 12.58 -2.02 -7.74
C TYR A 65 12.01 -2.68 -9.00
N LEU A 66 11.77 -3.99 -8.99
CA LEU A 66 11.14 -4.71 -10.10
C LEU A 66 9.75 -4.16 -10.46
N PRO A 67 8.81 -3.95 -9.52
CA PRO A 67 7.53 -3.33 -9.84
C PRO A 67 7.66 -1.92 -10.42
N LEU A 68 8.67 -1.14 -10.00
CA LEU A 68 8.92 0.19 -10.53
C LEU A 68 9.26 0.15 -12.02
N GLY A 69 10.24 -0.67 -12.41
CA GLY A 69 10.61 -0.84 -13.81
C GLY A 69 9.46 -1.39 -14.67
N PHE A 70 8.67 -2.30 -14.09
CA PHE A 70 7.47 -2.83 -14.74
C PHE A 70 6.43 -1.74 -15.01
N PHE A 71 5.98 -1.02 -13.97
CA PHE A 71 4.95 0.01 -14.10
C PHE A 71 5.40 1.18 -14.97
N LEU A 72 6.66 1.64 -14.85
CA LEU A 72 7.22 2.69 -15.71
C LEU A 72 7.22 2.28 -17.19
N THR A 73 7.59 1.03 -17.50
CA THR A 73 7.58 0.53 -18.88
C THR A 73 6.15 0.53 -19.46
N LEU A 74 5.17 0.07 -18.69
CA LEU A 74 3.76 0.09 -19.12
C LEU A 74 3.21 1.53 -19.24
N ALA A 75 3.59 2.42 -18.32
CA ALA A 75 3.18 3.83 -18.28
C ALA A 75 3.72 4.66 -19.46
N LEU A 76 4.87 4.25 -19.99
CA LEU A 76 5.57 4.87 -21.12
C LEU A 76 5.35 4.12 -22.44
N SER A 77 4.44 3.13 -22.47
CA SER A 77 4.19 2.27 -23.63
C SER A 77 3.69 3.01 -24.88
N SER A 78 3.28 4.27 -24.76
CA SER A 78 2.91 5.15 -25.89
C SER A 78 4.09 5.75 -26.64
N LEU A 79 5.34 5.53 -26.20
CA LEU A 79 6.52 6.01 -26.90
C LEU A 79 6.72 5.27 -28.24
N PRO A 80 7.21 5.95 -29.29
CA PRO A 80 7.14 5.45 -30.66
C PRO A 80 8.07 4.26 -30.96
N TRP A 81 9.18 4.10 -30.22
CA TRP A 81 10.16 3.04 -30.46
C TRP A 81 9.99 1.88 -29.48
N ARG A 82 10.01 0.63 -29.96
CA ARG A 82 9.76 -0.58 -29.13
C ARG A 82 10.66 -0.73 -27.89
N PHE A 83 11.83 -0.08 -27.87
CA PHE A 83 12.76 -0.10 -26.74
C PHE A 83 12.80 1.21 -25.96
N SER A 84 12.16 2.28 -26.43
CA SER A 84 12.18 3.58 -25.75
C SER A 84 11.53 3.52 -24.36
N ALA A 85 10.38 2.85 -24.22
CA ALA A 85 9.72 2.67 -22.93
C ALA A 85 10.57 1.87 -21.91
N PRO A 86 11.06 0.65 -22.20
CA PRO A 86 11.87 -0.09 -21.23
C PRO A 86 13.22 0.58 -20.94
N ILE A 87 13.90 1.15 -21.93
CA ILE A 87 15.17 1.86 -21.69
C ILE A 87 14.95 3.05 -20.76
N LEU A 88 13.95 3.90 -21.05
CA LEU A 88 13.65 5.05 -20.20
C LEU A 88 13.20 4.62 -18.81
N ALA A 89 12.43 3.53 -18.67
CA ALA A 89 12.04 2.98 -17.38
C ALA A 89 13.24 2.55 -16.54
N VAL A 90 14.24 1.88 -17.14
CA VAL A 90 15.48 1.49 -16.46
C VAL A 90 16.30 2.72 -16.07
N LEU A 91 16.43 3.71 -16.95
CA LEU A 91 17.13 4.96 -16.65
C LEU A 91 16.47 5.74 -15.52
N LEU A 92 15.14 5.83 -15.51
CA LEU A 92 14.39 6.49 -14.44
C LEU A 92 14.51 5.71 -13.11
N THR A 93 14.45 4.39 -13.15
CA THR A 93 14.67 3.54 -11.97
C THR A 93 16.08 3.75 -11.40
N CYS A 94 17.10 3.71 -12.25
CA CYS A 94 18.49 3.98 -11.87
C CYS A 94 18.63 5.40 -11.31
N GLY A 95 18.01 6.40 -11.94
CA GLY A 95 18.04 7.79 -11.46
C GLY A 95 17.37 7.98 -10.10
N VAL A 96 16.25 7.30 -9.84
CA VAL A 96 15.60 7.30 -8.52
C VAL A 96 16.52 6.65 -7.48
N SER A 97 17.08 5.47 -7.78
CA SER A 97 18.03 4.82 -6.87
C SER A 97 19.25 5.70 -6.60
N PHE A 98 19.88 6.24 -7.64
CA PHE A 98 21.04 7.12 -7.53
C PHE A 98 20.74 8.36 -6.68
N GLY A 99 19.59 9.00 -6.89
CA GLY A 99 19.16 10.14 -6.08
C GLY A 99 18.98 9.76 -4.61
N LEU A 100 18.41 8.59 -4.33
CA LEU A 100 18.22 8.11 -2.96
C LEU A 100 19.54 7.77 -2.27
N GLU A 101 20.44 7.03 -2.93
CA GLU A 101 21.79 6.75 -2.42
C GLU A 101 22.55 8.05 -2.12
N THR A 102 22.44 9.03 -3.03
CA THR A 102 23.07 10.36 -2.85
C THR A 102 22.54 11.05 -1.59
N VAL A 103 21.21 11.11 -1.44
CA VAL A 103 20.54 11.73 -0.29
C VAL A 103 20.85 11.00 1.02
N GLN A 104 21.02 9.68 0.97
CA GLN A 104 21.35 8.87 2.14
C GLN A 104 22.74 9.18 2.73
N THR A 105 23.62 9.88 2.01
CA THR A 105 24.91 10.38 2.57
C THR A 105 24.73 11.23 3.82
N TRP A 106 23.61 11.96 3.91
CA TRP A 106 23.28 12.79 5.05
C TRP A 106 22.50 12.06 6.16
N LEU A 107 22.15 10.80 5.97
CA LEU A 107 21.30 10.04 6.88
C LEU A 107 22.15 9.01 7.66
N PRO A 108 22.41 9.21 8.97
CA PRO A 108 23.32 8.35 9.73
C PRO A 108 22.91 6.88 9.84
N SER A 109 21.60 6.60 9.70
CA SER A 109 21.06 5.25 9.77
C SER A 109 21.25 4.45 8.48
N ARG A 110 21.80 5.08 7.42
CA ARG A 110 22.00 4.48 6.10
C ARG A 110 23.45 4.58 5.67
N VAL A 111 23.86 3.64 4.83
CA VAL A 111 25.18 3.61 4.21
C VAL A 111 24.95 3.52 2.70
N PRO A 112 25.18 4.62 1.95
CA PRO A 112 25.06 4.59 0.50
C PRO A 112 25.99 3.55 -0.13
N SER A 113 25.51 2.87 -1.18
CA SER A 113 26.18 1.69 -1.74
C SER A 113 26.03 1.60 -3.26
N ASN A 114 27.16 1.40 -3.95
CA ASN A 114 27.14 1.11 -5.39
C ASN A 114 26.50 -0.25 -5.70
N LEU A 115 26.59 -1.21 -4.77
CA LEU A 115 25.97 -2.51 -4.89
C LEU A 115 24.43 -2.40 -4.85
N ASP A 116 23.90 -1.53 -4.01
CA ASP A 116 22.46 -1.27 -3.93
C ASP A 116 21.98 -0.57 -5.21
N LEU A 117 22.72 0.43 -5.71
CA LEU A 117 22.44 1.06 -7.01
C LEU A 117 22.37 0.03 -8.15
N VAL A 118 23.29 -0.93 -8.19
CA VAL A 118 23.30 -2.00 -9.20
C VAL A 118 22.08 -2.91 -9.02
N CYS A 119 21.82 -3.41 -7.81
CA CYS A 119 20.69 -4.30 -7.52
C CYS A 119 19.34 -3.64 -7.83
N ASN A 120 19.15 -2.38 -7.44
CA ASN A 120 17.96 -1.60 -7.71
C ASN A 120 17.76 -1.40 -9.23
N THR A 121 18.84 -1.11 -9.95
CA THR A 121 18.82 -0.99 -11.42
C THR A 121 18.51 -2.32 -12.10
N LEU A 122 19.05 -3.44 -11.61
CA LEU A 122 18.72 -4.80 -12.09
C LEU A 122 17.26 -5.15 -11.83
N GLY A 123 16.70 -4.77 -10.69
CA GLY A 123 15.27 -4.84 -10.43
C GLY A 123 14.47 -4.12 -11.50
N GLY A 124 14.78 -2.84 -11.75
CA GLY A 124 14.17 -2.05 -12.82
C GLY A 124 14.28 -2.70 -14.20
N LEU A 125 15.44 -3.27 -14.52
CA LEU A 125 15.67 -4.00 -15.77
C LEU A 125 14.78 -5.24 -15.89
N PHE A 126 14.74 -6.10 -14.88
CA PHE A 126 13.89 -7.30 -14.89
C PHE A 126 12.41 -6.93 -14.97
N GLY A 127 11.99 -5.89 -14.26
CA GLY A 127 10.65 -5.33 -14.36
C GLY A 127 10.31 -4.86 -15.78
N ALA A 128 11.22 -4.13 -16.40
CA ALA A 128 11.05 -3.62 -17.76
C ALA A 128 11.01 -4.74 -18.82
N LEU A 129 11.89 -5.74 -18.69
CA LEU A 129 11.89 -6.92 -19.56
C LEU A 129 10.61 -7.73 -19.41
N TRP A 130 10.15 -7.91 -18.17
CA TRP A 130 8.88 -8.59 -17.89
C TRP A 130 7.71 -7.83 -18.51
N ALA A 131 7.64 -6.52 -18.32
CA ALA A 131 6.64 -5.65 -18.93
C ALA A 131 6.69 -5.71 -20.47
N GLN A 132 7.86 -5.79 -21.08
CA GLN A 132 7.99 -5.90 -22.54
C GLN A 132 7.52 -7.27 -23.07
N HIS A 133 7.85 -8.35 -22.37
CA HIS A 133 7.47 -9.71 -22.77
C HIS A 133 5.98 -9.99 -22.58
N VAL A 134 5.41 -9.50 -21.48
CA VAL A 134 4.04 -9.83 -21.05
C VAL A 134 3.04 -8.72 -21.40
N GLY A 135 3.52 -7.48 -21.58
CA GLY A 135 2.74 -6.27 -21.78
C GLY A 135 1.65 -6.39 -22.84
N PRO A 136 1.94 -6.72 -24.11
CA PRO A 136 0.90 -6.76 -25.15
C PRO A 136 -0.26 -7.72 -24.83
N ARG A 137 0.06 -8.89 -24.25
CA ARG A 137 -0.94 -9.91 -23.88
C ARG A 137 -1.72 -9.51 -22.63
N VAL A 138 -1.03 -8.94 -21.64
CA VAL A 138 -1.65 -8.49 -20.38
C VAL A 138 -2.48 -7.23 -20.59
N PHE A 139 -2.05 -6.25 -21.39
CA PHE A 139 -2.86 -5.09 -21.73
C PHE A 139 -4.15 -5.48 -22.45
N ALA A 140 -4.09 -6.40 -23.42
CA ALA A 140 -5.29 -6.88 -24.10
C ALA A 140 -6.25 -7.59 -23.12
N ARG A 141 -5.73 -8.42 -22.22
CA ARG A 141 -6.54 -9.11 -21.20
C ARG A 141 -7.07 -8.15 -20.13
N LEU A 142 -6.26 -7.22 -19.65
CA LEU A 142 -6.65 -6.22 -18.66
C LEU A 142 -7.69 -5.26 -19.22
N ALA A 143 -7.53 -4.80 -20.46
CA ALA A 143 -8.55 -3.97 -21.12
C ALA A 143 -9.87 -4.75 -21.29
N ALA A 144 -9.80 -6.03 -21.69
CA ALA A 144 -10.99 -6.87 -21.79
C ALA A 144 -11.65 -7.15 -20.43
N LEU A 145 -10.86 -7.37 -19.37
CA LEU A 145 -11.33 -7.56 -18.00
C LEU A 145 -11.89 -6.26 -17.43
N GLU A 146 -11.25 -5.12 -17.68
CA GLU A 146 -11.71 -3.79 -17.29
C GLU A 146 -13.09 -3.52 -17.88
N HIS A 147 -13.27 -3.74 -19.19
CA HIS A 147 -14.58 -3.59 -19.83
C HIS A 147 -15.67 -4.53 -19.26
N ARG A 148 -15.31 -5.68 -18.71
CA ARG A 148 -16.26 -6.68 -18.19
C ARG A 148 -16.56 -6.50 -16.70
N LEU A 149 -15.53 -6.21 -15.92
CA LEU A 149 -15.56 -6.26 -14.46
C LEU A 149 -15.58 -4.87 -13.84
N ILE A 150 -14.99 -3.86 -14.49
CA ILE A 150 -14.84 -2.53 -13.92
C ILE A 150 -16.01 -1.63 -14.35
N ALA A 151 -16.67 -1.00 -13.38
CA ALA A 151 -17.73 -0.04 -13.63
C ALA A 151 -17.17 1.17 -14.40
N PRO A 152 -17.90 1.75 -15.37
CA PRO A 152 -17.44 2.91 -16.14
C PRO A 152 -17.53 4.20 -15.30
N ILE A 153 -16.83 4.23 -14.17
CA ILE A 153 -16.76 5.37 -13.27
C ILE A 153 -15.58 6.28 -13.67
N PRO A 154 -15.69 7.60 -13.45
CA PRO A 154 -14.54 8.49 -13.58
C PRO A 154 -13.40 8.06 -12.65
N HIS A 155 -12.17 8.06 -13.15
CA HIS A 155 -10.96 7.80 -12.36
C HIS A 155 -10.94 6.42 -11.67
N ALA A 156 -11.53 5.39 -12.28
CA ALA A 156 -11.50 4.01 -11.77
C ALA A 156 -10.08 3.52 -11.46
N GLU A 157 -9.11 3.98 -12.25
CA GLU A 157 -7.68 3.71 -12.12
C GLU A 157 -7.13 4.20 -10.78
N LEU A 158 -7.58 5.37 -10.31
CA LEU A 158 -7.19 5.91 -9.01
C LEU A 158 -7.78 5.06 -7.88
N GLY A 159 -9.03 4.63 -8.00
CA GLY A 159 -9.67 3.71 -7.05
C GLY A 159 -8.91 2.37 -6.95
N LEU A 160 -8.47 1.82 -8.09
CA LEU A 160 -7.63 0.62 -8.11
C LEU A 160 -6.26 0.85 -7.47
N THR A 161 -5.61 1.99 -7.72
CA THR A 161 -4.35 2.35 -7.06
C THR A 161 -4.53 2.47 -5.54
N LEU A 162 -5.62 3.10 -5.08
CA LEU A 162 -5.96 3.16 -3.66
C LEU A 162 -6.17 1.77 -3.08
N LEU A 163 -6.92 0.87 -3.73
CA LEU A 163 -7.06 -0.51 -3.26
C LEU A 163 -5.73 -1.27 -3.26
N GLY A 164 -4.83 -1.00 -4.20
CA GLY A 164 -3.46 -1.52 -4.18
C GLY A 164 -2.67 -1.05 -2.96
N LEU A 165 -2.76 0.24 -2.62
CA LEU A 165 -2.19 0.79 -1.39
C LEU A 165 -2.86 0.21 -0.14
N TRP A 166 -4.17 -0.05 -0.17
CA TRP A 166 -4.88 -0.67 0.95
C TRP A 166 -4.27 -2.02 1.35
N LEU A 167 -3.75 -2.81 0.39
CA LEU A 167 -3.12 -4.10 0.68
C LEU A 167 -1.85 -3.99 1.56
N PHE A 168 -1.30 -2.79 1.75
CA PHE A 168 -0.23 -2.55 2.72
C PHE A 168 -0.73 -2.36 4.15
N VAL A 169 -2.00 -1.99 4.35
CA VAL A 169 -2.57 -1.78 5.68
C VAL A 169 -2.57 -3.08 6.51
N PRO A 170 -3.00 -4.24 5.98
CA PRO A 170 -2.95 -5.52 6.69
C PRO A 170 -1.53 -6.04 6.95
N LEU A 171 -0.49 -5.45 6.33
CA LEU A 171 0.91 -5.83 6.57
C LEU A 171 1.45 -5.30 7.90
N SER A 172 0.88 -4.22 8.44
CA SER A 172 1.31 -3.68 9.73
C SER A 172 0.72 -4.51 10.87
N PRO A 173 1.54 -5.13 11.75
CA PRO A 173 1.03 -5.82 12.93
C PRO A 173 0.57 -4.86 14.03
N GLU A 174 0.84 -3.56 13.87
CA GLU A 174 0.58 -2.56 14.90
C GLU A 174 -0.85 -2.04 14.88
N THR A 175 -1.45 -2.06 13.70
CA THR A 175 -2.79 -1.55 13.48
C THR A 175 -3.78 -2.59 13.99
N LEU A 176 -4.87 -2.12 14.61
CA LEU A 176 -6.07 -2.93 14.78
C LEU A 176 -6.46 -3.50 13.41
N LEU A 177 -7.13 -4.65 13.35
CA LEU A 177 -7.48 -5.26 12.06
C LEU A 177 -8.24 -4.25 11.18
N PHE A 178 -7.62 -3.88 10.05
CA PHE A 178 -8.10 -2.84 9.12
C PHE A 178 -8.20 -1.41 9.70
N GLY A 179 -7.58 -1.15 10.84
CA GLY A 179 -7.45 0.18 11.43
C GLY A 179 -6.58 1.07 10.57
N ALA A 180 -7.21 1.87 9.72
CA ALA A 180 -6.57 2.89 8.91
C ALA A 180 -6.86 4.29 9.45
N GLY A 181 -5.97 5.23 9.14
CA GLY A 181 -6.11 6.64 9.51
C GLY A 181 -5.55 6.99 10.89
N ASP A 182 -4.73 6.13 11.49
CA ASP A 182 -4.07 6.43 12.77
C ASP A 182 -3.06 7.57 12.62
N LEU A 183 -3.36 8.73 13.19
CA LEU A 183 -2.50 9.91 13.20
C LEU A 183 -1.82 10.12 14.56
N ARG A 184 -2.03 9.22 15.54
CA ARG A 184 -1.60 9.42 16.93
C ARG A 184 -0.10 9.62 17.03
N GLN A 185 0.71 8.78 16.38
CA GLN A 185 2.16 8.95 16.40
C GLN A 185 2.65 10.15 15.57
N VAL A 186 1.99 10.46 14.45
CA VAL A 186 2.41 11.56 13.57
C VAL A 186 2.17 12.92 14.25
N LEU A 187 1.06 13.05 14.98
CA LEU A 187 0.64 14.28 15.64
C LEU A 187 0.97 14.32 17.14
N GLY A 188 1.56 13.25 17.69
CA GLY A 188 1.83 13.12 19.13
C GLY A 188 0.57 13.07 19.99
N LEU A 189 -0.53 12.54 19.47
CA LEU A 189 -1.80 12.43 20.19
C LEU A 189 -1.82 11.18 21.07
N THR A 190 -2.37 11.30 22.27
CA THR A 190 -2.72 10.16 23.12
C THR A 190 -4.17 9.76 22.85
N GLY A 191 -4.48 8.46 22.93
CA GLY A 191 -5.85 7.98 22.85
C GLY A 191 -6.73 8.67 23.89
N ALA A 192 -7.89 9.17 23.47
CA ALA A 192 -8.78 9.96 24.32
C ALA A 192 -9.56 9.09 25.33
N LEU A 193 -9.71 7.79 25.05
CA LEU A 193 -10.48 6.87 25.86
C LEU A 193 -9.58 6.11 26.85
N PRO A 194 -9.98 5.95 28.13
CA PRO A 194 -9.26 5.12 29.07
C PRO A 194 -9.34 3.65 28.64
N PHE A 195 -8.26 2.90 28.87
CA PHE A 195 -8.25 1.48 28.56
C PHE A 195 -9.15 0.70 29.53
N ALA A 196 -10.13 -0.01 28.99
CA ALA A 196 -10.93 -1.02 29.67
C ALA A 196 -11.14 -2.19 28.70
N ALA A 197 -10.93 -3.43 29.15
CA ALA A 197 -10.85 -4.60 28.27
C ALA A 197 -12.14 -4.81 27.45
N GLU A 198 -13.31 -4.74 28.08
CA GLU A 198 -14.60 -4.91 27.38
C GLU A 198 -14.84 -3.78 26.38
N SER A 199 -14.61 -2.53 26.78
CA SER A 199 -14.73 -1.37 25.90
C SER A 199 -13.76 -1.46 24.71
N PHE A 200 -12.55 -1.96 24.93
CA PHE A 200 -11.55 -2.14 23.87
C PHE A 200 -11.99 -3.15 22.82
N VAL A 201 -12.53 -4.31 23.24
CA VAL A 201 -13.08 -5.32 22.33
C VAL A 201 -14.18 -4.72 21.45
N MET A 202 -15.07 -3.90 22.03
CA MET A 202 -16.13 -3.24 21.28
C MET A 202 -15.62 -2.15 20.34
N ILE A 203 -14.63 -1.37 20.75
CA ILE A 203 -13.97 -0.34 19.91
C ILE A 203 -13.29 -1.02 18.71
N GLU A 204 -12.51 -2.07 18.96
CA GLU A 204 -11.85 -2.86 17.92
C GLU A 204 -12.87 -3.47 16.95
N ALA A 205 -13.93 -4.10 17.47
CA ALA A 205 -15.00 -4.64 16.63
C ALA A 205 -15.65 -3.57 15.75
N THR A 206 -15.89 -2.38 16.29
CA THR A 206 -16.51 -1.28 15.55
C THR A 206 -15.57 -0.75 14.46
N ILE A 207 -14.29 -0.57 14.78
CA ILE A 207 -13.26 -0.14 13.82
C ILE A 207 -13.14 -1.15 12.68
N THR A 208 -13.04 -2.44 13.00
CA THR A 208 -12.96 -3.50 11.99
C THR A 208 -14.24 -3.54 11.15
N ALA A 209 -15.43 -3.49 11.76
CA ALA A 209 -16.70 -3.50 11.02
C ALA A 209 -16.83 -2.32 10.05
N PHE A 210 -16.50 -1.11 10.51
CA PHE A 210 -16.54 0.08 9.66
C PHE A 210 -15.57 0.00 8.48
N ASN A 211 -14.33 -0.46 8.71
CA ASN A 211 -13.37 -0.58 7.63
C ASN A 211 -13.70 -1.73 6.65
N VAL A 212 -14.24 -2.86 7.13
CA VAL A 212 -14.79 -3.93 6.27
C VAL A 212 -15.86 -3.37 5.34
N VAL A 213 -16.81 -2.60 5.89
CA VAL A 213 -17.89 -1.99 5.11
C VAL A 213 -17.32 -0.96 4.14
N ALA A 214 -16.49 -0.01 4.60
CA ALA A 214 -15.93 1.04 3.75
C ALA A 214 -15.16 0.47 2.56
N VAL A 215 -14.21 -0.43 2.82
CA VAL A 215 -13.36 -1.04 1.78
C VAL A 215 -14.17 -1.94 0.86
N GLY A 216 -15.07 -2.75 1.42
CA GLY A 216 -15.96 -3.59 0.64
C GLY A 216 -16.84 -2.79 -0.31
N LEU A 217 -17.34 -1.62 0.11
CA LEU A 217 -18.13 -0.74 -0.73
C LEU A 217 -17.29 0.01 -1.77
N ILE A 218 -16.01 0.31 -1.50
CA ILE A 218 -15.07 0.84 -2.50
C ILE A 218 -14.80 -0.20 -3.59
N VAL A 219 -14.55 -1.46 -3.22
CA VAL A 219 -14.42 -2.56 -4.18
C VAL A 219 -15.71 -2.73 -5.00
N ARG A 220 -16.88 -2.70 -4.33
CA ARG A 220 -18.19 -2.75 -4.98
C ARG A 220 -18.39 -1.62 -5.98
N MET A 221 -17.91 -0.42 -5.67
CA MET A 221 -18.03 0.74 -6.54
C MET A 221 -17.25 0.57 -7.84
N LEU A 222 -16.13 -0.16 -7.80
CA LEU A 222 -15.37 -0.52 -8.98
C LEU A 222 -16.00 -1.66 -9.77
N CYS A 223 -16.96 -2.42 -9.23
CA CYS A 223 -17.56 -3.56 -9.92
C CYS A 223 -18.70 -3.13 -10.87
N ALA A 224 -18.61 -3.52 -12.14
CA ALA A 224 -19.58 -3.22 -13.19
C ALA A 224 -20.97 -3.82 -12.93
N ARG A 225 -21.01 -5.03 -12.35
CA ARG A 225 -22.24 -5.78 -12.09
C ARG A 225 -22.33 -6.20 -10.64
N LEU A 226 -23.55 -6.22 -10.10
CA LEU A 226 -23.81 -6.64 -8.72
C LEU A 226 -23.38 -8.10 -8.47
N LEU A 227 -23.62 -9.01 -9.41
CA LEU A 227 -23.20 -10.41 -9.31
C LEU A 227 -21.68 -10.56 -9.15
N PHE A 228 -20.90 -9.79 -9.90
CA PHE A 228 -19.44 -9.79 -9.75
C PHE A 228 -19.01 -9.17 -8.43
N ALA A 229 -19.72 -8.16 -7.93
CA ALA A 229 -19.41 -7.58 -6.64
C ALA A 229 -19.58 -8.59 -5.50
N TYR A 230 -20.64 -9.41 -5.52
CA TYR A 230 -20.83 -10.49 -4.52
C TYR A 230 -19.72 -11.55 -4.54
N LEU A 231 -18.92 -11.64 -5.60
CA LEU A 231 -17.75 -12.51 -5.68
C LEU A 231 -16.45 -11.78 -5.35
N ILE A 232 -16.22 -10.61 -5.95
CA ILE A 232 -14.95 -9.87 -5.87
C ILE A 232 -14.76 -9.24 -4.49
N VAL A 233 -15.82 -8.71 -3.87
CA VAL A 233 -15.75 -8.10 -2.53
C VAL A 233 -15.26 -9.09 -1.47
N PRO A 234 -15.88 -10.28 -1.28
CA PRO A 234 -15.39 -11.23 -0.29
C PRO A 234 -14.01 -11.80 -0.66
N LEU A 235 -13.70 -11.98 -1.94
CA LEU A 235 -12.36 -12.43 -2.36
C LEU A 235 -11.27 -11.40 -2.02
N PHE A 236 -11.55 -10.11 -2.19
CA PHE A 236 -10.63 -9.04 -1.82
C PHE A 236 -10.42 -8.97 -0.30
N LEU A 237 -11.49 -9.09 0.48
CA LEU A 237 -11.40 -9.14 1.93
C LEU A 237 -10.61 -10.38 2.39
N LEU A 238 -10.86 -11.55 1.79
CA LEU A 238 -10.10 -12.77 2.06
C LEU A 238 -8.61 -12.58 1.75
N LEU A 239 -8.27 -11.94 0.63
CA LEU A 239 -6.89 -11.60 0.30
C LEU A 239 -6.26 -10.73 1.39
N CYS A 240 -6.98 -9.72 1.91
CA CYS A 240 -6.48 -8.90 3.01
C CYS A 240 -6.21 -9.72 4.28
N LEU A 241 -7.08 -10.69 4.61
CA LEU A 241 -6.89 -11.59 5.77
C LEU A 241 -5.71 -12.55 5.57
N ILE A 242 -5.51 -13.06 4.35
CA ILE A 242 -4.35 -13.87 3.98
C ILE A 242 -3.08 -13.04 4.16
N ILE A 243 -3.08 -11.79 3.68
CA ILE A 243 -1.95 -10.88 3.84
C ILE A 243 -1.67 -10.63 5.33
N SER A 244 -2.68 -10.36 6.17
CA SER A 244 -2.47 -10.24 7.62
C SER A 244 -1.89 -11.50 8.25
N THR A 245 -2.37 -12.68 7.84
CA THR A 245 -1.90 -13.96 8.38
C THR A 245 -0.45 -14.23 8.00
N VAL A 246 -0.11 -14.05 6.72
CA VAL A 246 1.26 -14.23 6.23
C VAL A 246 2.19 -13.18 6.85
N SER A 247 1.73 -11.93 6.97
CA SER A 247 2.50 -10.86 7.60
C SER A 247 2.82 -11.19 9.06
N ALA A 248 1.82 -11.60 9.84
CA ALA A 248 2.02 -12.01 11.23
C ALA A 248 2.97 -13.23 11.33
N ALA A 249 2.80 -14.23 10.44
CA ALA A 249 3.65 -15.42 10.43
C ALA A 249 5.13 -15.12 10.14
N VAL A 250 5.39 -14.21 9.19
CA VAL A 250 6.74 -13.87 8.73
C VAL A 250 7.41 -12.86 9.67
N LEU A 251 6.64 -11.88 10.16
CA LEU A 251 7.20 -10.71 10.85
C LEU A 251 7.08 -10.77 12.38
N VAL A 252 6.22 -11.62 12.93
CA VAL A 252 6.12 -11.84 14.40
C VAL A 252 6.63 -13.24 14.73
N SER A 253 5.84 -14.27 14.42
CA SER A 253 6.24 -15.66 14.51
C SER A 253 5.23 -16.54 13.79
N PRO A 254 5.61 -17.72 13.25
CA PRO A 254 4.65 -18.64 12.65
C PRO A 254 3.55 -19.11 13.62
N ALA A 255 3.87 -19.21 14.92
CA ALA A 255 2.91 -19.58 15.96
C ALA A 255 1.85 -18.49 16.20
N ASP A 256 2.22 -17.22 15.99
CA ASP A 256 1.36 -16.05 16.17
C ASP A 256 0.70 -15.58 14.86
N SER A 257 0.67 -16.43 13.83
CA SER A 257 0.11 -16.11 12.50
C SER A 257 -1.36 -15.65 12.53
N LEU A 258 -2.11 -16.03 13.57
CA LEU A 258 -3.50 -15.61 13.79
C LEU A 258 -3.65 -14.64 14.97
N ALA A 259 -2.56 -14.03 15.46
CA ALA A 259 -2.62 -13.07 16.57
C ALA A 259 -3.51 -11.84 16.27
N TRP A 260 -3.68 -11.51 14.99
CA TRP A 260 -4.60 -10.46 14.53
C TRP A 260 -6.08 -10.82 14.71
N LEU A 261 -6.43 -12.10 14.88
CA LEU A 261 -7.80 -12.60 15.01
C LEU A 261 -8.28 -12.53 16.47
N THR A 262 -8.23 -11.34 17.05
CA THR A 262 -8.70 -11.01 18.40
C THR A 262 -10.23 -11.17 18.52
N PRO A 263 -10.79 -11.19 19.75
CA PRO A 263 -12.25 -11.22 19.94
C PRO A 263 -12.96 -10.04 19.26
N GLY A 264 -12.38 -8.83 19.32
CA GLY A 264 -12.92 -7.64 18.66
C GLY A 264 -12.88 -7.78 17.14
N ALA A 265 -11.76 -8.22 16.58
CA ALA A 265 -11.64 -8.48 15.14
C ALA A 265 -12.64 -9.53 14.65
N LYS A 266 -12.83 -10.64 15.37
CA LYS A 266 -13.83 -11.68 15.03
C LYS A 266 -15.24 -11.11 14.97
N LEU A 267 -15.64 -10.36 16.00
CA LEU A 267 -16.96 -9.73 16.06
C LEU A 267 -17.13 -8.69 14.95
N GLY A 268 -16.13 -7.84 14.74
CA GLY A 268 -16.13 -6.81 13.71
C GLY A 268 -16.20 -7.37 12.29
N LEU A 269 -15.49 -8.47 12.01
CA LEU A 269 -15.57 -9.20 10.74
C LEU A 269 -16.96 -9.78 10.52
N ALA A 270 -17.55 -10.41 11.54
CA ALA A 270 -18.88 -11.01 11.44
C ALA A 270 -19.96 -9.95 11.19
N VAL A 271 -20.00 -8.91 12.01
CA VAL A 271 -20.97 -7.81 11.89
C VAL A 271 -20.75 -7.02 10.60
N GLY A 272 -19.51 -6.62 10.32
CA GLY A 272 -19.15 -5.87 9.11
C GLY A 272 -19.49 -6.62 7.83
N SER A 273 -19.22 -7.93 7.77
CA SER A 273 -19.57 -8.76 6.61
C SER A 273 -21.08 -8.92 6.45
N GLY A 274 -21.82 -9.08 7.57
CA GLY A 274 -23.28 -9.15 7.55
C GLY A 274 -23.92 -7.86 7.04
N VAL A 275 -23.47 -6.71 7.52
CA VAL A 275 -23.92 -5.39 7.04
C VAL A 275 -23.54 -5.21 5.57
N LEU A 276 -22.30 -5.52 5.20
CA LEU A 276 -21.80 -5.37 3.84
C LEU A 276 -22.59 -6.22 2.83
N ALA A 277 -22.97 -7.45 3.20
CA ALA A 277 -23.77 -8.34 2.35
C ALA A 277 -25.12 -7.71 1.94
N VAL A 278 -25.71 -6.89 2.80
CA VAL A 278 -26.95 -6.15 2.51
C VAL A 278 -26.64 -4.86 1.75
N VAL A 279 -25.68 -4.08 2.22
CA VAL A 279 -25.40 -2.72 1.70
C VAL A 279 -24.80 -2.75 0.28
N VAL A 280 -24.15 -3.84 -0.12
CA VAL A 280 -23.61 -4.05 -1.48
C VAL A 280 -24.69 -3.91 -2.57
N ALA A 281 -25.94 -4.28 -2.27
CA ALA A 281 -27.06 -4.19 -3.19
C ALA A 281 -27.70 -2.80 -3.29
N LEU A 282 -27.37 -1.87 -2.39
CA LEU A 282 -28.01 -0.56 -2.35
C LEU A 282 -27.72 0.27 -3.61
N PRO A 283 -28.63 1.22 -3.94
CA PRO A 283 -28.39 2.23 -4.96
C PRO A 283 -27.14 3.06 -4.68
N THR A 284 -26.63 3.73 -5.71
CA THR A 284 -25.34 4.43 -5.67
C THR A 284 -25.26 5.49 -4.56
N THR A 285 -26.27 6.34 -4.41
CA THR A 285 -26.26 7.45 -3.43
C THR A 285 -26.15 6.97 -1.97
N PRO A 286 -27.06 6.12 -1.44
CA PRO A 286 -26.93 5.62 -0.07
C PRO A 286 -25.64 4.82 0.12
N ARG A 287 -25.21 4.06 -0.89
CA ARG A 287 -23.94 3.33 -0.83
C ARG A 287 -22.75 4.27 -0.62
N LEU A 288 -22.65 5.35 -1.40
CA LEU A 288 -21.55 6.32 -1.27
C LEU A 288 -21.57 7.05 0.07
N ILE A 289 -22.77 7.40 0.57
CA ILE A 289 -22.93 8.00 1.90
C ILE A 289 -22.43 7.03 2.98
N ILE A 290 -22.86 5.76 2.94
CA ILE A 290 -22.42 4.75 3.90
C ILE A 290 -20.90 4.53 3.80
N THR A 291 -20.33 4.45 2.60
CA THR A 291 -18.87 4.36 2.41
C THR A 291 -18.15 5.52 3.08
N ALA A 292 -18.57 6.76 2.83
CA ALA A 292 -17.93 7.94 3.41
C ALA A 292 -18.08 7.99 4.94
N LEU A 293 -19.28 7.73 5.46
CA LEU A 293 -19.55 7.73 6.90
C LEU A 293 -18.76 6.65 7.63
N THR A 294 -18.75 5.42 7.12
CA THR A 294 -17.99 4.32 7.74
C THR A 294 -16.49 4.56 7.69
N LEU A 295 -15.96 5.09 6.57
CA LEU A 295 -14.55 5.47 6.46
C LEU A 295 -14.16 6.57 7.47
N MET A 296 -14.97 7.63 7.56
CA MET A 296 -14.73 8.74 8.49
C MET A 296 -14.87 8.29 9.94
N ALA A 297 -15.94 7.55 10.27
CA ALA A 297 -16.17 7.06 11.62
C ALA A 297 -15.07 6.08 12.07
N GLY A 298 -14.63 5.16 11.18
CA GLY A 298 -13.51 4.28 11.43
C GLY A 298 -12.22 5.05 11.71
N THR A 299 -11.91 6.06 10.89
CA THR A 299 -10.74 6.93 11.07
C THR A 299 -10.78 7.68 12.40
N VAL A 300 -11.93 8.26 12.77
CA VAL A 300 -12.10 8.95 14.06
C VAL A 300 -11.91 7.97 15.22
N LEU A 301 -12.56 6.81 15.18
CA LEU A 301 -12.48 5.82 16.25
C LEU A 301 -11.06 5.29 16.45
N VAL A 302 -10.30 5.05 15.37
CA VAL A 302 -8.89 4.63 15.47
C VAL A 302 -8.05 5.64 16.26
N ASN A 303 -8.29 6.94 16.08
CA ASN A 303 -7.56 7.99 16.79
C ASN A 303 -8.05 8.18 18.24
N LEU A 304 -9.31 7.85 18.54
CA LEU A 304 -9.86 7.91 19.90
C LEU A 304 -9.52 6.67 20.74
N ALA A 305 -9.30 5.53 20.08
CA ALA A 305 -9.05 4.25 20.75
C ALA A 305 -7.82 4.33 21.66
N PRO A 306 -7.82 3.60 22.79
CA PRO A 306 -6.62 3.46 23.60
C PRO A 306 -5.54 2.68 22.82
N PRO A 307 -4.27 2.75 23.23
CA PRO A 307 -3.21 1.92 22.67
C PRO A 307 -3.58 0.44 22.75
N ASN A 308 -3.25 -0.33 21.70
CA ASN A 308 -3.48 -1.77 21.69
C ASN A 308 -2.36 -2.47 22.49
N PRO A 309 -2.67 -3.13 23.62
CA PRO A 309 -1.65 -3.82 24.41
C PRO A 309 -0.98 -4.98 23.65
N TYR A 310 -1.69 -5.60 22.70
CA TYR A 310 -1.14 -6.69 21.88
C TYR A 310 -0.15 -6.18 20.83
N SER A 311 -0.34 -4.95 20.32
CA SER A 311 0.59 -4.38 19.36
C SER A 311 1.88 -3.88 20.00
N GLU A 312 1.85 -3.39 21.24
CA GLU A 312 3.06 -2.94 21.96
C GLU A 312 4.10 -4.06 22.15
N ALA A 313 3.65 -5.30 22.39
CA ALA A 313 4.54 -6.46 22.47
C ALA A 313 5.18 -6.82 21.11
N ALA A 314 4.40 -6.77 20.03
CA ALA A 314 4.91 -6.98 18.67
C ALA A 314 5.86 -5.84 18.22
N LEU A 315 5.54 -4.60 18.60
CA LEU A 315 6.32 -3.38 18.38
C LEU A 315 7.70 -3.45 19.03
N ALA A 316 7.81 -4.01 20.24
CA ALA A 316 9.08 -4.15 20.94
C ALA A 316 10.06 -5.06 20.17
N VAL A 317 9.56 -6.12 19.54
CA VAL A 317 10.33 -7.02 18.67
C VAL A 317 10.75 -6.31 17.37
N TRP A 318 9.85 -5.52 16.80
CA TRP A 318 10.08 -4.80 15.54
C TRP A 318 11.05 -3.63 15.66
N ARG A 319 11.01 -2.87 16.77
CA ARG A 319 11.93 -1.75 17.02
C ARG A 319 13.38 -2.19 17.20
N GLN A 320 13.63 -3.48 17.46
CA GLN A 320 14.97 -4.04 17.65
C GLN A 320 15.62 -4.55 16.35
N GLY A 321 14.97 -4.51 15.17
CA GLY A 321 15.41 -5.26 13.98
C GLY A 321 15.40 -4.58 12.60
N HIS A 322 15.76 -5.40 11.58
CA HIS A 322 15.94 -5.11 10.13
C HIS A 322 14.72 -4.48 9.41
N PHE A 323 13.53 -4.45 10.01
CA PHE A 323 12.27 -4.08 9.33
C PHE A 323 11.75 -2.68 9.66
N LEU A 324 12.54 -1.84 10.33
CA LEU A 324 12.15 -0.47 10.73
C LEU A 324 11.60 0.36 9.56
N ASN A 325 12.16 0.20 8.37
CA ASN A 325 11.74 0.94 7.16
C ASN A 325 10.42 0.43 6.59
N PHE A 326 10.24 -0.89 6.60
CA PHE A 326 9.01 -1.54 6.16
C PHE A 326 7.85 -1.22 7.11
N ASN A 327 8.12 -1.14 8.41
CA ASN A 327 7.18 -0.68 9.43
C ASN A 327 6.71 0.75 9.18
N GLY A 328 7.66 1.68 9.05
CA GLY A 328 7.35 3.07 8.75
C GLY A 328 6.49 3.19 7.49
N LEU A 329 6.84 2.44 6.44
CA LEU A 329 6.11 2.45 5.17
C LEU A 329 4.66 1.98 5.32
N THR A 330 4.45 0.80 5.89
CA THR A 330 3.12 0.22 6.08
C THR A 330 2.25 1.09 6.98
N ARG A 331 2.85 1.68 8.02
CA ARG A 331 2.21 2.68 8.88
C ARG A 331 1.83 3.94 8.11
N LEU A 332 2.74 4.54 7.33
CA LEU A 332 2.44 5.73 6.53
C LEU A 332 1.24 5.49 5.61
N VAL A 333 1.25 4.37 4.90
CA VAL A 333 0.15 4.01 4.01
C VAL A 333 -1.14 3.88 4.81
N ALA A 334 -1.14 3.15 5.92
CA ALA A 334 -2.31 3.03 6.79
C ALA A 334 -2.81 4.38 7.30
N SER A 335 -1.92 5.29 7.72
CA SER A 335 -2.27 6.61 8.23
C SER A 335 -2.87 7.51 7.14
N LEU A 336 -2.29 7.53 5.93
CA LEU A 336 -2.73 8.44 4.87
C LEU A 336 -3.91 7.92 4.04
N TRP A 337 -4.12 6.60 4.01
CA TRP A 337 -5.06 5.98 3.07
C TRP A 337 -6.49 6.53 3.14
N PRO A 338 -7.12 6.71 4.33
CA PRO A 338 -8.47 7.27 4.39
C PRO A 338 -8.54 8.70 3.85
N PHE A 339 -7.51 9.51 4.10
CA PHE A 339 -7.42 10.91 3.66
C PHE A 339 -7.19 11.03 2.16
N LEU A 340 -6.52 10.07 1.53
CA LEU A 340 -6.40 9.98 0.07
C LEU A 340 -7.70 9.47 -0.58
N THR A 341 -8.46 8.65 0.15
CA THR A 341 -9.68 8.00 -0.36
C THR A 341 -10.91 8.91 -0.32
N ILE A 342 -11.03 9.81 0.66
CA ILE A 342 -12.16 10.76 0.73
C ILE A 342 -12.26 11.67 -0.52
N PRO A 343 -11.18 12.33 -0.99
CA PRO A 343 -11.21 13.11 -2.23
C PRO A 343 -11.65 12.27 -3.44
N PHE A 344 -11.22 11.00 -3.52
CA PHE A 344 -11.66 10.10 -4.57
C PHE A 344 -13.18 9.89 -4.55
N LEU A 345 -13.76 9.61 -3.38
CA LEU A 345 -15.21 9.47 -3.23
C LEU A 345 -15.95 10.74 -3.70
N LEU A 346 -15.42 11.93 -3.40
CA LEU A 346 -16.00 13.20 -3.84
C LEU A 346 -15.87 13.44 -5.36
N LEU A 347 -14.77 13.01 -5.99
CA LEU A 347 -14.59 13.15 -7.44
C LEU A 347 -15.58 12.31 -8.23
N THR A 348 -15.98 11.16 -7.68
CA THR A 348 -16.90 10.23 -8.33
C THR A 348 -18.37 10.60 -8.23
N THR A 349 -18.76 11.48 -7.30
CA THR A 349 -20.15 11.97 -7.14
C THR A 349 -20.50 13.13 -8.05
N ARG A 350 -19.53 13.95 -8.47
CA ARG A 350 -19.73 15.25 -9.13
C ARG A 350 -20.22 15.21 -10.59
N ARG A 351 -20.75 14.09 -11.09
CA ARG A 351 -21.09 13.95 -12.52
C ARG A 351 -22.29 13.06 -12.85
N ASN A 352 -23.27 12.99 -11.96
CA ASN A 352 -24.61 12.52 -12.30
C ASN A 352 -25.49 13.68 -12.71
#